data_AF-A0A0D1CG76-F1
#
_entry.id   AF-A0A0D1CG76-F1
#
_cell.length_a   1.000
_cell.length_b   1.000
_cell.length_c   1.000
_cell.angle_alpha   90.00
_cell.angle_beta   90.00
_cell.angle_gamma   90.00
#
_symmetry.space_group_name_H-M   'P 1'
#
loop_
_entity.id
_entity.type
_entity.pdbx_description
1 polymer ?
#
loop_
_entity_poly.entity_id
_entity_poly.type
_entity_poly.pdbx_seq_one_letter_code
_entity_poly.pdbx_strand_id
1 'polypeptide(L)'
;MPLVIPDSSQIPTLVGDYSSVTHEALRELNPETIVHEIQRLQDSVARLQDSNRQIEQFVHETGNELGDQDRTEMSNACTDNDATINKQNNIVQKLFDVLQEKTGQADGQVHYGLKRPSSTAEAAIENAPTDSATPMQEESEGIFL
;
A
#
# COMPACT_ATOMS: atom_id res chain seq x y z
N MET A 1 26.25 40.75 6.37
CA MET A 1 24.85 40.49 5.96
C MET A 1 24.53 39.06 6.34
N PRO A 2 23.54 38.80 7.21
CA PRO A 2 23.17 37.41 7.52
C PRO A 2 22.43 36.81 6.33
N LEU A 3 22.84 35.61 5.93
CA LEU A 3 22.20 34.82 4.88
C LEU A 3 20.86 34.29 5.40
N VAL A 4 19.76 34.79 4.82
CA VAL A 4 18.43 34.23 5.03
C VAL A 4 18.35 32.98 4.14
N ILE A 5 18.55 31.81 4.74
CA ILE A 5 18.22 30.55 4.09
C ILE A 5 16.70 30.43 4.16
N PRO A 6 15.95 30.39 3.04
CA PRO A 6 14.53 30.10 3.10
C PRO A 6 14.36 28.71 3.72
N ASP A 7 13.62 28.66 4.82
CA ASP A 7 13.32 27.44 5.55
C ASP A 7 12.35 26.57 4.72
N SER A 8 12.90 25.78 3.80
CA SER A 8 12.17 24.75 3.04
C SER A 8 11.82 23.53 3.89
N SER A 9 12.04 23.56 5.21
CA SER A 9 11.91 22.39 6.09
C SER A 9 10.49 22.14 6.60
N GLN A 10 9.56 23.08 6.40
CA GLN A 10 8.14 22.86 6.71
C GLN A 10 7.41 22.35 5.47
N ILE A 11 7.83 21.19 4.98
CA ILE A 11 6.97 20.38 4.13
C ILE A 11 5.80 19.97 5.04
N PRO A 12 4.54 20.35 4.76
CA PRO A 12 3.41 20.03 5.62
C PRO A 12 3.33 18.52 5.80
N THR A 13 3.72 18.04 6.98
CA THR A 13 3.61 16.65 7.34
C THR A 13 2.13 16.38 7.60
N LEU A 14 1.47 15.57 6.76
CA LEU A 14 0.10 15.10 6.99
C LEU A 14 0.11 14.08 8.15
N VAL A 15 0.55 14.47 9.33
CA VAL A 15 0.71 13.59 10.49
C VAL A 15 -0.44 13.85 11.44
N GLY A 16 -1.43 12.97 11.42
CA GLY A 16 -2.45 12.97 12.47
C GLY A 16 -3.61 12.05 12.16
N ASP A 17 -4.23 12.21 10.99
CA ASP A 17 -5.45 11.46 10.67
C ASP A 17 -5.62 11.20 9.17
N TYR A 18 -4.89 10.21 8.69
CA TYR A 18 -4.93 9.82 7.29
C TYR A 18 -6.29 9.27 6.82
N SER A 19 -7.21 8.97 7.75
CA SER A 19 -8.56 8.50 7.41
C SER A 19 -9.42 9.60 6.76
N SER A 20 -9.08 10.86 7.01
CA SER A 20 -9.80 12.04 6.52
C SER A 20 -9.22 12.69 5.26
N VAL A 21 -8.07 12.19 4.78
CA VAL A 21 -7.36 12.80 3.64
C VAL A 21 -8.11 12.49 2.34
N THR A 22 -8.75 13.53 1.79
CA THR A 22 -9.47 13.47 0.52
C THR A 22 -8.51 13.65 -0.65
N HIS A 23 -8.87 13.07 -1.80
CA HIS A 23 -8.10 13.21 -3.04
C HIS A 23 -7.97 14.68 -3.48
N GLU A 24 -9.00 15.50 -3.22
CA GLU A 24 -9.00 16.94 -3.54
C GLU A 24 -7.97 17.71 -2.71
N ALA A 25 -7.87 17.43 -1.40
CA ALA A 25 -6.87 18.05 -0.54
C ALA A 25 -5.44 17.68 -0.98
N LEU A 26 -5.23 16.45 -1.44
CA LEU A 26 -3.94 16.02 -1.99
C LEU A 26 -3.60 16.71 -3.32
N ARG A 27 -4.61 17.04 -4.14
CA ARG A 27 -4.43 17.76 -5.41
C ARG A 27 -3.99 19.21 -5.19
N GLU A 28 -4.24 19.81 -4.04
CA GLU A 28 -3.75 21.16 -3.71
C GLU A 28 -2.25 21.18 -3.37
N LEU A 29 -1.64 20.02 -3.06
CA LEU A 29 -0.23 19.92 -2.70
C LEU A 29 0.70 20.00 -3.92
N ASN A 30 1.92 20.50 -3.67
CA ASN A 30 2.98 20.52 -4.67
C ASN A 30 3.48 19.09 -4.95
N PRO A 31 3.89 18.76 -6.19
CA PRO A 31 4.43 17.45 -6.54
C PRO A 31 5.61 17.02 -5.64
N GLU A 32 6.49 17.95 -5.28
CA GLU A 32 7.63 17.68 -4.38
C GLU A 32 7.17 17.29 -2.96
N THR A 33 6.12 17.95 -2.45
CA THR A 33 5.49 17.61 -1.17
C THR A 33 4.89 16.20 -1.21
N ILE A 34 4.25 15.84 -2.33
CA ILE A 34 3.67 14.50 -2.53
C ILE A 34 4.76 13.43 -2.56
N VAL A 35 5.86 13.67 -3.29
CA VAL A 35 7.01 12.74 -3.34
C VAL A 35 7.61 12.53 -1.95
N HIS A 36 7.83 13.61 -1.20
CA HIS A 36 8.37 13.54 0.16
C HIS A 36 7.43 12.79 1.12
N GLU A 37 6.11 13.03 1.01
CA GLU A 37 5.10 12.32 1.78
C GLU A 37 5.12 10.82 1.48
N ILE A 38 5.21 10.42 0.20
CA ILE A 38 5.32 9.02 -0.20
C ILE A 38 6.57 8.37 0.40
N GLN A 39 7.73 9.04 0.34
CA GLN A 39 8.98 8.51 0.93
C GLN A 39 8.84 8.31 2.44
N ARG A 40 8.31 9.31 3.16
CA ARG A 40 8.11 9.21 4.61
C ARG A 40 7.18 8.04 4.97
N LEU A 41 6.11 7.83 4.22
CA LEU A 41 5.18 6.72 4.44
C LEU A 41 5.83 5.37 4.12
N GLN A 42 6.64 5.27 3.06
CA GLN A 42 7.39 4.06 2.75
C GLN A 42 8.42 3.72 3.85
N ASP A 43 9.13 4.72 4.38
CA ASP A 43 10.06 4.55 5.50
C ASP A 43 9.34 4.13 6.79
N SER A 44 8.11 4.62 7.00
CA SER A 44 7.27 4.22 8.12
C SER A 44 6.83 2.75 7.97
N VAL A 45 6.35 2.36 6.79
CA VAL A 45 5.98 0.96 6.50
C VAL A 45 7.17 0.02 6.68
N ALA A 46 8.35 0.37 6.17
CA ALA A 46 9.55 -0.44 6.32
C ALA A 46 9.93 -0.66 7.79
N ARG A 47 9.81 0.38 8.62
CA ARG A 47 10.05 0.29 10.07
C ARG A 47 9.00 -0.56 10.79
N LEU A 48 7.72 -0.45 10.43
CA LEU A 48 6.67 -1.30 11.01
C LEU A 48 6.87 -2.78 10.64
N GLN A 49 7.24 -3.06 9.38
CA GLN A 49 7.54 -4.42 8.93
C GLN A 49 8.77 -5.02 9.64
N ASP A 50 9.81 -4.22 9.85
CA ASP A 50 10.98 -4.63 10.61
C ASP A 50 10.62 -4.89 12.08
N SER A 51 9.80 -4.02 12.68
CA SER A 51 9.27 -4.23 14.03
C SER A 51 8.47 -5.53 14.15
N ASN A 52 7.60 -5.84 13.19
CA ASN A 52 6.84 -7.10 13.20
C ASN A 52 7.77 -8.31 13.12
N ARG A 53 8.78 -8.27 12.25
CA ARG A 53 9.79 -9.34 12.15
C ARG A 53 10.53 -9.54 13.47
N GLN A 54 10.91 -8.47 14.16
CA GLN A 54 11.59 -8.55 15.45
C GLN A 54 10.68 -9.15 16.54
N ILE A 55 9.39 -8.78 16.56
CA ILE A 55 8.41 -9.34 17.50
C ILE A 55 8.21 -10.84 17.22
N GLU A 56 8.00 -11.22 15.96
CA GLU A 56 7.86 -12.63 15.56
C GLU A 56 9.10 -13.46 15.90
N GLN A 57 10.29 -12.92 15.64
CA GLN A 57 11.55 -13.56 16.00
C GLN A 57 11.67 -13.75 17.51
N PHE A 58 11.33 -12.73 18.29
CA PHE A 58 11.31 -12.83 19.75
C PHE A 58 10.33 -13.92 20.21
N VAL A 59 9.09 -13.91 19.73
CA VAL A 59 8.08 -14.94 20.07
C VAL A 59 8.55 -16.34 19.67
N HIS A 60 9.25 -16.48 18.56
CA HIS A 60 9.80 -17.77 18.11
C HIS A 60 10.96 -18.24 18.99
N GLU A 61 11.87 -17.34 19.41
CA GLU A 61 13.05 -17.66 20.20
C GLU A 61 12.74 -17.88 21.69
N THR A 62 11.95 -17.01 22.30
CA THR A 62 11.61 -17.06 23.75
C THR A 62 10.21 -17.60 24.02
N GLY A 63 9.50 -18.06 22.99
CA GLY A 63 8.11 -18.48 23.10
C GLY A 63 7.87 -19.45 24.26
N ASN A 64 8.73 -20.45 24.44
CA ASN A 64 8.53 -21.47 25.48
C ASN A 64 8.61 -20.91 26.91
N GLU A 65 9.16 -19.71 27.08
CA GLU A 65 9.24 -18.98 28.35
C GLU A 65 8.11 -17.96 28.51
N LEU A 66 7.41 -17.63 27.42
CA LEU A 66 6.28 -16.71 27.40
C LEU A 66 4.98 -17.41 27.77
N GLY A 67 4.17 -16.76 28.60
CA GLY A 67 2.80 -17.20 28.85
C GLY A 67 1.93 -17.06 27.61
N ASP A 68 0.82 -17.80 27.57
CA ASP A 68 -0.16 -17.73 26.48
C ASP A 68 -0.71 -16.31 26.28
N GLN A 69 -0.81 -15.54 27.38
CA GLN A 69 -1.24 -14.15 27.35
C GLN A 69 -0.19 -13.25 26.66
N ASP A 70 1.08 -13.37 27.00
CA ASP A 70 2.15 -12.56 26.40
C ASP A 70 2.28 -12.83 24.89
N ARG A 71 2.16 -14.10 24.48
CA ARG A 71 2.13 -14.50 23.06
C ARG A 71 0.95 -13.88 22.31
N THR A 72 -0.21 -13.84 22.95
CA THR A 72 -1.42 -13.23 22.38
C THR A 72 -1.26 -11.72 22.23
N GLU A 73 -0.71 -11.04 23.25
CA GLU A 73 -0.45 -9.60 23.21
C GLU A 73 0.55 -9.23 22.10
N MET A 74 1.62 -10.01 21.92
CA MET A 74 2.59 -9.81 20.84
C MET A 74 1.99 -10.07 19.45
N SER A 75 1.12 -11.08 19.32
CA SER A 75 0.36 -11.32 18.08
C SER A 75 -0.60 -10.17 17.76
N ASN A 76 -1.26 -9.61 18.77
CA ASN A 76 -2.15 -8.46 18.60
C ASN A 76 -1.35 -7.21 18.17
N ALA A 77 -0.16 -6.99 18.76
CA ALA A 77 0.71 -5.89 18.36
C ALA A 77 1.14 -5.99 16.87
N CYS A 78 1.46 -7.20 16.39
CA CYS A 78 1.75 -7.41 14.97
C CYS A 78 0.52 -7.10 14.09
N THR A 79 -0.66 -7.53 14.53
CA THR A 79 -1.94 -7.30 13.82
C THR A 79 -2.27 -5.80 13.73
N ASP A 80 -2.07 -5.04 14.81
CA ASP A 80 -2.30 -3.59 14.85
C ASP A 80 -1.31 -2.84 13.95
N ASN A 81 -0.06 -3.29 13.91
CA ASN A 81 0.95 -2.77 13.01
C ASN A 81 0.60 -3.06 11.54
N ASP A 82 0.11 -4.26 11.23
CA ASP A 82 -0.33 -4.62 9.88
C ASP A 82 -1.54 -3.78 9.42
N ALA A 83 -2.50 -3.53 10.32
CA ALA A 83 -3.61 -2.62 10.05
C ALA A 83 -3.11 -1.20 9.75
N THR A 84 -2.06 -0.75 10.44
CA THR A 84 -1.41 0.54 10.20
C THR A 84 -0.67 0.57 8.87
N ILE A 85 0.09 -0.48 8.54
CA ILE A 85 0.76 -0.65 7.25
C ILE A 85 -0.26 -0.58 6.10
N ASN A 86 -1.38 -1.28 6.23
CA ASN A 86 -2.44 -1.26 5.22
C ASN A 86 -3.03 0.13 5.01
N LYS A 87 -3.31 0.87 6.09
CA LYS A 87 -3.74 2.28 5.99
C LYS A 87 -2.71 3.14 5.28
N GLN A 88 -1.43 3.02 5.67
CA GLN A 88 -0.31 3.76 5.07
C GLN A 88 -0.16 3.47 3.57
N ASN A 89 -0.23 2.20 3.16
CA ASN A 89 -0.17 1.80 1.75
C ASN A 89 -1.34 2.36 0.92
N ASN A 90 -2.55 2.39 1.46
CA ASN A 90 -3.71 2.98 0.78
C ASN A 90 -3.49 4.49 0.49
N ILE A 91 -2.88 5.22 1.41
CA ILE A 91 -2.58 6.65 1.22
C ILE A 91 -1.46 6.83 0.21
N VAL A 92 -0.41 6.00 0.30
CA VAL A 92 0.67 6.00 -0.70
C VAL A 92 0.09 5.80 -2.09
N GLN A 93 -0.87 4.88 -2.26
CA GLN A 93 -1.56 4.70 -3.54
C GLN A 93 -2.28 5.96 -4.01
N LYS A 94 -3.08 6.61 -3.14
CA LYS A 94 -3.75 7.87 -3.47
C LYS A 94 -2.77 8.98 -3.84
N LEU A 95 -1.64 9.09 -3.12
CA LEU A 95 -0.59 10.07 -3.40
C LEU A 95 0.07 9.80 -4.76
N PHE A 96 0.29 8.54 -5.11
CA PHE A 96 0.78 8.15 -6.43
C PHE A 96 -0.22 8.52 -7.54
N ASP A 97 -1.52 8.28 -7.33
CA ASP A 97 -2.55 8.60 -8.31
C ASP A 97 -2.62 10.13 -8.57
N VAL A 98 -2.55 10.94 -7.51
CA VAL A 98 -2.48 12.41 -7.61
C VAL A 98 -1.18 12.89 -8.26
N LEU A 99 -0.05 12.25 -7.94
CA LEU A 99 1.24 12.57 -8.54
C LEU A 99 1.24 12.27 -10.04
N GLN A 100 0.68 11.12 -10.44
CA GLN A 100 0.50 10.73 -11.83
C GLN A 100 -0.42 11.70 -12.57
N GLU A 101 -1.54 12.10 -11.95
CA GLU A 101 -2.45 13.10 -12.53
C GLU A 101 -1.72 14.43 -12.81
N LYS A 102 -0.91 14.90 -11.85
CA LYS A 102 -0.20 16.19 -11.96
C LYS A 102 0.96 16.18 -12.95
N THR A 103 1.71 15.08 -13.00
CA THR A 103 2.97 15.00 -13.78
C THR A 103 2.76 14.33 -15.14
N GLY A 104 1.64 13.62 -15.33
CA GLY A 104 1.43 12.75 -16.48
C GLY A 104 2.35 11.52 -16.50
N GLN A 105 3.15 11.29 -15.46
CA GLN A 105 4.14 10.22 -15.39
C GLN A 105 3.58 9.06 -14.56
N ALA A 106 3.29 7.95 -15.25
CA ALA A 106 2.85 6.72 -14.60
C ALA A 106 3.95 6.06 -13.75
N ASP A 107 5.21 6.25 -14.15
CA ASP A 107 6.38 5.62 -13.53
C ASP A 107 7.07 6.56 -12.53
N GLY A 108 6.43 6.75 -11.37
CA GLY A 108 7.06 7.41 -10.21
C GLY A 108 8.33 6.69 -9.72
N GLN A 109 8.50 5.41 -10.08
CA GLN A 109 9.71 4.64 -9.78
C GLN A 109 10.93 5.10 -10.59
N VAL A 110 10.75 5.41 -11.88
CA VAL A 110 11.86 5.81 -12.77
C VAL A 110 12.34 7.22 -12.44
N HIS A 111 11.42 8.11 -12.08
CA HIS A 111 11.75 9.52 -11.83
C HIS A 111 12.08 9.84 -10.37
N TYR A 112 11.46 9.16 -9.41
CA TYR A 112 11.55 9.51 -7.99
C TYR A 112 12.01 8.35 -7.09
N GLY A 113 12.32 7.19 -7.67
CA GLY A 113 12.73 5.99 -6.92
C GLY A 113 11.63 5.42 -6.02
N LEU A 114 10.38 5.85 -6.20
CA LEU A 114 9.27 5.47 -5.32
C LEU A 114 8.70 4.12 -5.75
N LYS A 115 8.48 3.23 -4.77
CA LYS A 115 7.84 1.93 -5.04
C LYS A 115 6.33 2.01 -4.84
N ARG A 116 5.55 1.87 -5.91
CA ARG A 116 4.10 1.75 -5.76
C ARG A 116 3.79 0.49 -4.95
N PRO A 117 3.03 0.56 -3.85
CA PRO A 117 2.56 -0.64 -3.18
C PRO A 117 1.82 -1.46 -4.22
N SER A 118 2.26 -2.70 -4.43
CA SER A 118 1.59 -3.59 -5.37
C SER A 118 0.16 -3.76 -4.88
N SER A 119 -0.80 -3.22 -5.64
CA SER A 119 -2.21 -3.56 -5.46
C SER A 119 -2.36 -5.01 -5.89
N THR A 120 -1.98 -5.94 -5.02
CA THR A 120 -2.23 -7.37 -5.20
C THR A 120 -3.67 -7.66 -4.82
N ALA A 121 -4.62 -6.93 -5.43
CA ALA A 121 -6.04 -7.13 -5.25
C ALA A 121 -6.88 -6.91 -6.52
N GLU A 122 -6.36 -6.28 -7.59
CA GLU A 122 -7.23 -5.94 -8.74
C GLU A 122 -6.64 -6.12 -10.14
N ALA A 123 -5.46 -6.75 -10.28
CA ALA A 123 -4.85 -7.02 -11.60
C ALA A 123 -4.84 -8.52 -12.00
N ALA A 124 -5.61 -9.38 -11.31
CA ALA A 124 -5.71 -10.81 -11.62
C ALA A 124 -7.01 -11.19 -12.37
N ILE A 125 -7.83 -10.23 -12.80
CA ILE A 125 -9.06 -10.48 -13.56
C ILE A 125 -9.11 -9.65 -14.83
N GLU A 126 -8.06 -9.67 -15.65
CA GLU A 126 -8.17 -9.12 -17.01
C GLU A 126 -7.33 -9.88 -18.05
N ASN A 127 -7.22 -11.21 -17.90
CA ASN A 127 -6.73 -12.09 -18.97
C ASN A 127 -7.33 -13.50 -18.86
N ALA A 128 -8.63 -13.60 -18.55
CA ALA A 128 -9.38 -14.79 -18.94
C ALA A 128 -9.81 -14.58 -20.40
N PRO A 129 -9.39 -15.42 -21.37
CA PRO A 129 -9.91 -15.32 -22.72
C PRO A 129 -11.41 -15.64 -22.67
N THR A 130 -12.21 -14.63 -22.98
CA THR A 130 -13.64 -14.69 -23.26
C THR A 130 -13.84 -15.47 -24.56
N ASP A 131 -13.84 -16.80 -24.48
CA ASP A 131 -14.32 -17.62 -25.60
C ASP A 131 -15.85 -17.54 -25.59
N SER A 132 -16.36 -16.76 -26.54
CA SER A 132 -17.76 -16.42 -26.68
C SER A 132 -18.32 -17.18 -27.87
N ALA A 133 -19.55 -17.69 -27.69
CA ALA A 133 -20.49 -18.21 -28.69
C ALA A 133 -20.36 -19.74 -28.97
N THR A 134 -21.43 -20.55 -28.96
CA THR A 134 -22.82 -20.27 -29.33
C THR A 134 -23.76 -21.35 -28.74
N PRO A 135 -25.01 -21.05 -28.37
CA PRO A 135 -26.05 -22.02 -27.98
C PRO A 135 -26.86 -22.54 -29.19
N MET A 136 -27.65 -23.61 -28.96
CA MET A 136 -28.65 -24.24 -29.86
C MET A 136 -28.03 -25.23 -30.88
N GLN A 137 -28.52 -26.46 -31.12
CA GLN A 137 -29.89 -26.97 -31.12
C GLN A 137 -29.89 -28.51 -31.28
N GLU A 138 -30.96 -29.13 -30.76
CA GLU A 138 -31.71 -30.29 -31.29
C GLU A 138 -31.12 -31.71 -31.45
N GLU A 139 -32.08 -32.62 -31.24
CA GLU A 139 -32.12 -34.07 -31.23
C GLU A 139 -31.63 -34.74 -32.54
N SER A 140 -30.99 -35.92 -32.43
CA SER A 140 -31.23 -37.05 -33.35
C SER A 140 -30.49 -38.33 -32.91
N GLU A 141 -31.32 -39.30 -32.52
CA GLU A 141 -31.26 -40.75 -32.79
C GLU A 141 -29.92 -41.53 -32.82
N GLY A 142 -29.86 -42.56 -31.95
CA GLY A 142 -29.61 -43.94 -32.37
C GLY A 142 -28.15 -44.42 -32.46
N ILE A 143 -27.81 -45.46 -31.68
CA ILE A 143 -27.73 -46.87 -32.13
C ILE A 143 -26.97 -47.69 -31.07
N PHE A 144 -27.61 -48.78 -30.67
CA PHE A 144 -27.07 -49.91 -29.91
C PHE A 144 -25.85 -50.54 -30.59
N LEU A 145 -24.87 -50.97 -29.80
CA LEU A 145 -24.21 -52.29 -29.90
C LEU A 145 -23.52 -52.63 -28.59
#